data_AF-A4YHM2-F1
#
_entry.id   AF-A4YHM2-F1
#
_cell.length_a   1.000
_cell.length_b   1.000
_cell.length_c   1.000
_cell.angle_alpha   90.00
_cell.angle_beta   90.00
_cell.angle_gamma   90.00
#
_symmetry.space_group_name_H-M   'P 1'
#
loop_
_entity.id
_entity.type
_entity.pdbx_description
1 polymer ?
#
loop_
_entity_poly.entity_id
_entity_poly.type
_entity_poly.pdbx_seq_one_letter_code
_entity_poly.pdbx_strand_id
1 'polypeptide(L)'
;MRRNLVLAGLILLLVAVVMYFGSTVGITLNTLRVSGTLQPGEIAEQSFSYKEEVITVTASPPIPLNVEIQGNVITESVFNNLFVAISSGPGTVLVNNNYTTPVKVQIVVVNLASPVALLGILSLLGLVIGVVGGVILVVGVVRKEKREEP
;
A
#
# COMPACT_ATOMS: atom_id res chain seq x y z
N MET A 1 1.44 -27.70 30.15
CA MET A 1 1.26 -27.53 28.68
C MET A 1 0.51 -26.25 28.29
N ARG A 2 -0.54 -25.84 29.02
CA ARG A 2 -1.34 -24.64 28.74
C ARG A 2 -0.53 -23.34 28.63
N ARG A 3 0.38 -23.10 29.59
CA ARG A 3 1.24 -21.91 29.61
C ARG A 3 2.12 -21.80 28.37
N ASN A 4 2.67 -22.91 27.88
CA ASN A 4 3.54 -22.93 26.70
C ASN A 4 2.76 -22.66 25.42
N LEU A 5 1.51 -23.14 25.31
CA LEU A 5 0.62 -22.84 24.18
C LEU A 5 0.20 -21.36 24.15
N VAL A 6 -0.17 -20.81 25.30
CA VAL A 6 -0.51 -19.38 25.41
C VAL A 6 0.70 -18.50 25.10
N LEU A 7 1.89 -18.87 25.60
CA LEU A 7 3.13 -18.15 25.30
C LEU A 7 3.47 -18.21 23.80
N ALA A 8 3.34 -19.38 23.17
CA ALA A 8 3.56 -19.55 21.74
C ALA A 8 2.58 -18.71 20.90
N GLY A 9 1.29 -18.70 21.26
CA GLY A 9 0.29 -17.85 20.59
C GLY A 9 0.60 -16.35 20.73
N LEU A 10 1.03 -15.91 21.91
CA LEU A 10 1.46 -14.53 22.16
C LEU A 10 2.68 -14.13 21.33
N ILE A 11 3.70 -15.01 21.26
CA ILE A 11 4.90 -14.76 20.46
C ILE A 11 4.54 -14.66 18.98
N LEU A 12 3.71 -15.57 18.46
CA LEU A 12 3.26 -15.52 17.06
C LEU A 12 2.48 -14.24 16.75
N LEU A 13 1.60 -13.80 17.67
CA LEU A 13 0.89 -12.53 17.52
C LEU A 13 1.86 -11.34 17.51
N LEU A 14 2.87 -11.33 18.38
CA LEU A 14 3.85 -10.25 18.41
C LEU A 14 4.66 -10.18 17.11
N VAL A 15 5.13 -11.33 16.61
CA VAL A 15 5.83 -11.41 15.32
C VAL A 15 4.92 -10.93 14.18
N ALA A 16 3.66 -11.36 14.15
CA ALA A 16 2.68 -10.93 13.17
C ALA A 16 2.48 -9.40 13.16
N VAL A 17 2.35 -8.80 14.35
CA VAL A 17 2.19 -7.34 14.51
C VAL A 17 3.42 -6.62 13.98
N VAL A 18 4.63 -7.05 14.34
CA VAL A 18 5.88 -6.42 13.88
C VAL A 18 6.00 -6.52 12.36
N MET A 19 5.72 -7.67 11.77
CA MET A 19 5.76 -7.87 10.32
C MET A 19 4.73 -7.00 9.60
N TYR A 20 3.49 -6.97 10.09
CA TYR A 20 2.40 -6.21 9.47
C TYR A 20 2.62 -4.69 9.59
N PHE A 21 3.01 -4.19 10.77
CA PHE A 21 3.29 -2.77 10.93
C PHE A 21 4.56 -2.34 10.19
N GLY A 22 5.64 -3.11 10.30
CA GLY A 22 6.89 -2.80 9.61
C GLY A 22 6.73 -2.74 8.10
N SER A 23 5.98 -3.69 7.52
CA SER A 23 5.64 -3.66 6.10
C SER A 23 4.76 -2.48 5.71
N THR A 24 3.71 -2.19 6.49
CA THR A 24 2.80 -1.07 6.20
C THR A 24 3.53 0.27 6.22
N VAL A 25 4.39 0.49 7.21
CA VAL A 25 5.24 1.70 7.31
C VAL A 25 6.19 1.76 6.12
N GLY A 26 6.87 0.64 5.80
CA GLY A 26 7.78 0.57 4.67
C GLY A 26 7.10 0.88 3.33
N ILE A 27 5.89 0.35 3.08
CA ILE A 27 5.11 0.63 1.87
C ILE A 27 4.73 2.12 1.82
N THR A 28 4.25 2.66 2.93
CA THR A 28 3.82 4.07 3.03
C THR A 28 4.97 5.04 2.77
N LEU A 29 6.18 4.76 3.27
CA LEU A 29 7.34 5.62 3.04
C LEU A 29 7.85 5.58 1.59
N ASN A 30 7.53 4.50 0.86
CA ASN A 30 7.95 4.28 -0.52
C ASN A 30 6.82 4.47 -1.54
N THR A 31 5.66 4.95 -1.07
CA THR A 31 4.50 5.22 -1.90
C THR A 31 3.92 6.57 -1.54
N LEU A 32 3.94 7.49 -2.49
CA LEU A 32 3.21 8.73 -2.40
C LEU A 32 1.83 8.51 -3.02
N ARG A 33 0.76 8.71 -2.24
CA ARG A 33 -0.61 8.58 -2.72
C ARG A 33 -1.38 9.85 -2.41
N VAL A 34 -1.86 10.51 -3.44
CA VAL A 34 -2.66 11.74 -3.33
C VAL A 34 -3.94 11.55 -4.09
N SER A 35 -5.05 11.97 -3.48
CA SER A 35 -6.36 11.95 -4.11
C SER A 35 -7.09 13.24 -3.83
N GLY A 36 -7.76 13.77 -4.85
CA GLY A 36 -8.50 15.02 -4.77
C GLY A 36 -9.64 15.05 -5.77
N THR A 37 -10.55 16.00 -5.62
CA THR A 37 -11.56 16.30 -6.65
C THR A 37 -11.09 17.53 -7.39
N LEU A 38 -10.92 17.43 -8.71
CA LEU A 38 -10.57 18.55 -9.56
C LEU A 38 -11.83 19.13 -10.19
N GLN A 39 -12.01 20.44 -10.03
CA GLN A 39 -13.04 21.19 -10.74
C GLN A 39 -12.68 21.37 -12.22
N PRO A 40 -13.67 21.67 -13.08
CA PRO A 40 -13.40 22.03 -14.48
C PRO A 40 -12.34 23.13 -14.60
N GLY A 41 -11.29 22.88 -15.38
CA GLY A 41 -10.17 23.79 -15.61
C GLY A 41 -9.11 23.82 -14.51
N GLU A 42 -9.26 23.02 -13.45
CA GLU A 42 -8.29 22.92 -12.36
C GLU A 42 -7.15 21.95 -12.71
N ILE A 43 -5.96 22.26 -12.21
CA ILE A 43 -4.75 21.45 -12.36
C ILE A 43 -4.33 20.94 -10.99
N ALA A 44 -4.21 19.62 -10.82
CA ALA A 44 -3.49 19.02 -9.71
C ALA A 44 -2.00 19.00 -10.03
N GLU A 45 -1.18 19.38 -9.06
CA GLU A 45 0.27 19.25 -9.13
C GLU A 45 0.74 18.36 -7.99
N GLN A 46 1.60 17.38 -8.29
CA GLN A 46 2.22 16.54 -7.28
C GLN A 46 3.70 16.29 -7.60
N SER A 47 4.57 16.88 -6.79
CA SER A 47 6.02 16.63 -6.86
C SER A 47 6.39 15.28 -6.27
N PHE A 48 7.45 14.68 -6.81
CA PHE A 48 8.06 13.43 -6.33
C PHE A 48 9.59 13.54 -6.43
N SER A 49 10.30 12.74 -5.64
CA SER A 49 11.76 12.83 -5.50
C SER A 49 12.45 11.47 -5.36
N TYR A 50 11.86 10.43 -5.96
CA TYR A 50 12.47 9.11 -6.00
C TYR A 50 13.54 9.03 -7.10
N LYS A 51 14.37 7.99 -7.04
CA LYS A 51 15.43 7.77 -8.04
C LYS A 51 14.86 7.12 -9.31
N GLU A 52 13.94 6.20 -9.12
CA GLU A 52 13.14 5.53 -10.15
C GLU A 52 11.75 5.32 -9.57
N GLU A 53 10.72 5.61 -10.37
CA GLU A 53 9.36 5.59 -9.90
C GLU A 53 8.37 5.16 -10.97
N VAL A 54 7.31 4.49 -10.52
CA VAL A 54 6.12 4.23 -11.32
C VAL A 54 5.06 5.19 -10.84
N ILE A 55 4.60 6.02 -11.76
CA ILE A 55 3.53 6.97 -11.58
C ILE A 55 2.29 6.35 -12.18
N THR A 56 1.19 6.39 -11.43
CA THR A 56 -0.12 5.93 -11.88
C THR A 56 -1.13 7.02 -11.60
N VAL A 57 -1.92 7.41 -12.61
CA VAL A 57 -3.01 8.38 -12.47
C VAL A 57 -4.31 7.71 -12.89
N THR A 58 -5.32 7.84 -12.03
CA THR A 58 -6.67 7.33 -12.26
C THR A 58 -7.72 8.40 -12.00
N ALA A 59 -8.85 8.28 -12.70
CA ALA A 59 -9.99 9.17 -12.61
C ALA A 59 -11.27 8.43 -12.20
N SER A 60 -12.14 9.07 -11.44
CA SER A 60 -13.51 8.63 -11.19
C SER A 60 -14.48 9.79 -11.41
N PRO A 61 -15.41 9.69 -12.41
CA PRO A 61 -15.60 8.57 -13.33
C PRO A 61 -14.38 8.33 -14.25
N PRO A 62 -14.20 7.12 -14.80
CA PRO A 62 -13.04 6.80 -15.63
C PRO A 62 -13.13 7.56 -16.95
N ILE A 63 -12.37 8.64 -17.07
CA ILE A 63 -12.27 9.48 -18.26
C ILE A 63 -10.80 9.73 -18.58
N PRO A 64 -10.43 9.94 -19.86
CA PRO A 64 -9.04 10.20 -20.23
C PRO A 64 -8.63 11.60 -19.74
N LEU A 65 -7.82 11.68 -18.69
CA LEU A 65 -7.27 12.94 -18.20
C LEU A 65 -6.02 13.32 -19.01
N ASN A 66 -5.78 14.63 -19.15
CA ASN A 66 -4.50 15.11 -19.65
C ASN A 66 -3.50 15.09 -18.50
N VAL A 67 -2.48 14.24 -18.61
CA VAL A 67 -1.43 14.05 -17.62
C VAL A 67 -0.11 14.41 -18.26
N GLU A 68 0.66 15.28 -17.59
CA GLU A 68 2.00 15.68 -17.99
C GLU A 68 2.97 15.38 -16.85
N ILE A 69 4.14 14.85 -17.17
CA ILE A 69 5.21 14.63 -16.18
C ILE A 69 6.37 15.56 -16.53
N GLN A 70 6.64 16.50 -15.64
CA GLN A 70 7.81 17.36 -15.69
C GLN A 70 8.97 16.65 -14.98
N GLY A 71 9.73 15.88 -15.74
CA GLY A 71 10.83 15.05 -15.25
C GLY A 71 11.46 14.23 -16.36
N ASN A 72 12.32 13.28 -16.00
CA ASN A 72 12.91 12.36 -16.97
C ASN A 72 12.04 11.11 -17.11
N VAL A 73 11.06 11.18 -18.01
CA VAL A 73 10.16 10.07 -18.34
C VAL A 73 10.91 9.04 -19.19
N ILE A 74 11.00 7.81 -18.70
CA ILE A 74 11.57 6.67 -19.43
C ILE A 74 10.53 6.10 -20.39
N THR A 75 9.30 5.91 -19.92
CA THR A 75 8.18 5.41 -20.72
C THR A 75 6.86 5.78 -20.09
N GLU A 76 5.82 5.94 -20.91
CA GLU A 76 4.45 6.17 -20.48
C GLU A 76 3.47 5.42 -21.36
N SER A 77 2.32 5.09 -20.80
CA SER A 77 1.24 4.40 -21.49
C SER A 77 -0.10 4.74 -20.86
N VAL A 78 -1.13 4.76 -21.70
CA VAL A 78 -2.52 4.94 -21.27
C VAL A 78 -3.32 3.73 -21.70
N PHE A 79 -3.97 3.07 -20.74
CA PHE A 79 -4.82 1.91 -21.00
C PHE A 79 -6.12 2.03 -20.21
N ASN A 80 -7.28 2.00 -20.87
CA ASN A 80 -8.60 2.08 -20.21
C ASN A 80 -8.71 3.24 -19.18
N ASN A 81 -8.23 4.43 -19.54
CA ASN A 81 -8.27 5.64 -18.70
C ASN A 81 -7.40 5.55 -17.42
N LEU A 82 -6.51 4.56 -17.37
CA LEU A 82 -5.37 4.48 -16.46
C LEU A 82 -4.14 5.03 -17.18
N PHE A 83 -3.54 6.07 -16.62
CA PHE A 83 -2.22 6.53 -17.06
C PHE A 83 -1.16 5.87 -16.18
N VAL A 84 -0.12 5.31 -16.81
CA VAL A 84 1.04 4.73 -16.13
C VAL A 84 2.30 5.26 -16.79
N ALA A 85 3.26 5.70 -15.99
CA ALA A 85 4.57 6.10 -16.46
C ALA A 85 5.68 5.59 -15.55
N ILE A 86 6.84 5.37 -16.14
CA ILE A 86 8.10 5.14 -15.43
C ILE A 86 8.95 6.39 -15.65
N SER A 87 9.39 6.98 -14.55
CA SER A 87 10.28 8.14 -14.54
C SER A 87 11.52 7.83 -13.70
N SER A 88 12.57 8.61 -13.91
CA SER A 88 13.78 8.57 -13.09
C SER A 88 14.17 9.95 -12.59
N GLY A 89 14.34 10.08 -11.28
CA GLY A 89 14.77 11.30 -10.63
C GLY A 89 13.61 12.17 -10.18
N PRO A 90 13.91 13.32 -9.54
CA PRO A 90 12.87 14.22 -9.07
C PRO A 90 12.10 14.84 -10.24
N GLY A 91 10.80 15.04 -10.03
CA GLY A 91 9.91 15.59 -11.02
C GLY A 91 8.56 15.96 -10.44
N THR A 92 7.63 16.33 -11.31
CA THR A 92 6.28 16.73 -10.93
C THR A 92 5.24 16.18 -11.90
N VAL A 93 4.17 15.60 -11.37
CA VAL A 93 3.00 15.17 -12.14
C VAL A 93 1.97 16.29 -12.16
N LEU A 94 1.54 16.67 -13.34
CA LEU A 94 0.47 17.63 -13.57
C LEU A 94 -0.74 16.90 -14.15
N VAL A 95 -1.91 17.07 -13.55
CA VAL A 95 -3.15 16.48 -14.04
C VAL A 95 -4.17 17.60 -14.24
N ASN A 96 -4.59 17.80 -15.49
CA ASN A 96 -5.55 18.85 -15.83
C ASN A 96 -6.93 18.24 -16.07
N ASN A 97 -7.94 18.77 -15.39
CA ASN A 97 -9.34 18.48 -15.70
C ASN A 97 -9.86 19.41 -16.81
N ASN A 98 -9.72 18.98 -18.06
CA ASN A 98 -10.26 19.69 -19.22
C ASN A 98 -11.75 19.40 -19.50
N TYR A 99 -12.47 18.77 -18.57
CA TYR A 99 -13.88 18.43 -18.70
C TYR A 99 -14.80 19.45 -18.02
N THR A 100 -16.08 19.41 -18.36
CA THR A 100 -17.12 20.30 -17.82
C THR A 100 -17.70 19.82 -16.48
N THR A 101 -17.30 18.63 -16.02
CA THR A 101 -17.75 18.04 -14.75
C THR A 101 -16.59 17.86 -13.78
N PRO A 102 -16.82 17.93 -12.46
CA PRO A 102 -15.79 17.59 -11.47
C PRO A 102 -15.36 16.13 -11.55
N VAL A 103 -14.08 15.86 -11.33
CA VAL A 103 -13.50 14.52 -11.46
C VAL A 103 -12.64 14.20 -10.24
N LYS A 104 -12.80 13.01 -9.68
CA LYS A 104 -11.90 12.54 -8.61
C LYS A 104 -10.66 11.94 -9.23
N VAL A 105 -9.50 12.51 -8.91
CA VAL A 105 -8.21 12.04 -9.39
C VAL A 105 -7.46 11.38 -8.26
N GLN A 106 -6.78 10.28 -8.56
CA GLN A 106 -5.82 9.66 -7.67
C GLN A 106 -4.49 9.49 -8.40
N ILE A 107 -3.46 10.08 -7.81
CA ILE A 107 -2.06 9.99 -8.22
C ILE A 107 -1.37 9.05 -7.23
N VAL A 108 -0.72 8.01 -7.74
CA VAL A 108 0.10 7.08 -6.97
C VAL A 108 1.49 7.07 -7.56
N VAL A 109 2.51 7.38 -6.76
CA VAL A 109 3.91 7.30 -7.14
C VAL A 109 4.59 6.28 -6.23
N VAL A 110 5.15 5.23 -6.83
CA VAL A 110 5.82 4.13 -6.12
C VAL A 110 7.30 4.16 -6.43
N ASN A 111 8.14 4.12 -5.40
CA ASN A 111 9.59 4.02 -5.54
C ASN A 111 10.01 2.62 -6.05
N LEU A 112 10.55 2.52 -7.26
CA LEU A 112 10.97 1.23 -7.86
C LEU A 112 12.24 0.68 -7.24
N ALA A 113 13.10 1.55 -6.71
CA ALA A 113 14.32 1.12 -6.02
C ALA A 113 14.01 0.48 -4.65
N SER A 114 12.76 0.51 -4.21
CA SER A 114 12.33 -0.04 -2.94
C SER A 114 11.70 -1.43 -3.10
N PRO A 115 11.85 -2.31 -2.10
CA PRO A 115 11.29 -3.65 -2.14
C PRO A 115 9.80 -3.66 -1.76
N VAL A 116 8.98 -2.75 -2.30
CA VAL A 116 7.54 -2.60 -1.97
C VAL A 116 6.78 -3.92 -2.19
N ALA A 117 7.11 -4.70 -3.22
CA ALA A 117 6.53 -6.02 -3.45
C ALA A 117 6.85 -7.00 -2.30
N LEU A 118 8.10 -7.04 -1.84
CA LEU A 118 8.51 -7.87 -0.70
C LEU A 118 7.80 -7.41 0.59
N LEU A 119 7.67 -6.10 0.80
CA LEU A 119 6.94 -5.55 1.94
C LEU A 119 5.45 -5.95 1.88
N GLY A 120 4.84 -5.96 0.69
CA GLY A 120 3.48 -6.47 0.50
C GLY A 120 3.34 -7.95 0.83
N ILE A 121 4.32 -8.79 0.48
CA ILE A 121 4.34 -10.20 0.87
C ILE A 121 4.47 -10.34 2.40
N LEU A 122 5.33 -9.53 3.03
CA LEU A 122 5.51 -9.53 4.49
C LEU A 122 4.23 -9.12 5.23
N SER A 123 3.44 -8.17 4.71
CA SER A 123 2.17 -7.78 5.32
C SER A 123 1.15 -8.91 5.30
N LEU A 124 1.04 -9.61 4.17
CA LEU A 124 0.16 -10.78 4.01
C LEU A 124 0.59 -11.94 4.92
N LEU A 125 1.89 -12.23 4.99
CA LEU A 125 2.41 -13.25 5.91
C LEU A 125 2.15 -12.89 7.37
N GLY A 126 2.32 -11.61 7.74
CA GLY A 126 1.98 -11.12 9.07
C GLY A 126 0.52 -11.38 9.42
N LEU A 127 -0.40 -11.14 8.48
CA LEU A 127 -1.83 -11.41 8.66
C LEU A 127 -2.09 -12.91 8.89
N VAL A 128 -1.53 -13.78 8.04
CA VAL A 128 -1.69 -15.25 8.16
C VAL A 128 -1.15 -15.75 9.51
N ILE A 129 0.06 -15.33 9.90
CA ILE A 129 0.65 -15.69 11.19
C ILE A 129 -0.19 -15.15 12.35
N GLY A 130 -0.74 -13.94 12.23
CA GLY A 130 -1.60 -13.33 13.23
C GLY A 130 -2.87 -14.15 13.48
N VAL A 131 -3.52 -14.62 12.40
CA VAL A 131 -4.69 -15.52 12.50
C VAL A 131 -4.31 -16.82 13.19
N VAL A 132 -3.23 -17.48 12.77
CA VAL A 132 -2.76 -18.75 13.36
C VAL A 132 -2.40 -18.56 14.84
N GLY A 133 -1.67 -17.50 15.19
CA GLY A 133 -1.32 -17.16 16.57
C GLY A 133 -2.55 -16.91 17.44
N GLY A 134 -3.54 -16.19 16.90
CA GLY A 134 -4.82 -15.96 17.56
C GLY A 134 -5.57 -17.26 17.86
N VAL A 135 -5.66 -18.19 16.91
CA VAL A 135 -6.29 -19.50 17.11
C VAL A 135 -5.57 -20.30 18.19
N ILE A 136 -4.23 -20.36 18.15
CA ILE A 136 -3.42 -21.07 19.15
C ILE A 136 -3.63 -20.47 20.54
N LEU A 137 -3.69 -19.13 20.64
CA LEU A 137 -3.94 -18.44 21.90
C LEU A 137 -5.32 -18.80 22.46
N VAL A 138 -6.38 -18.74 21.64
CA VAL A 138 -7.74 -19.12 22.06
C VAL A 138 -7.78 -20.57 22.53
N VAL A 139 -7.19 -21.51 21.79
CA VAL A 139 -7.12 -22.93 22.18
C VAL A 139 -6.35 -23.11 23.49
N GLY A 140 -5.23 -22.40 23.65
CA GLY A 140 -4.44 -22.39 24.88
C GLY A 140 -5.20 -21.84 26.08
N VAL A 141 -6.01 -20.80 25.88
CA VAL A 141 -6.83 -20.21 26.95
C VAL A 141 -8.02 -21.12 27.30
N VAL A 142 -8.69 -21.74 26.32
CA VAL A 142 -9.91 -22.53 26.56
C VAL A 142 -9.64 -23.94 27.13
N ARG A 143 -8.48 -24.55 26.84
CA ARG A 143 -8.14 -25.87 27.40
C ARG A 143 -8.03 -25.82 28.93
N LYS A 144 -9.05 -26.34 29.63
CA LYS A 144 -8.98 -26.66 31.07
C LYS A 144 -7.94 -27.76 31.30
N GLU A 145 -7.11 -27.58 32.33
CA GLU A 145 -6.32 -28.69 32.88
C GLU A 145 -7.27 -29.82 33.23
N LYS A 146 -7.12 -30.98 32.58
CA LYS A 146 -7.59 -32.21 33.19
C LYS A 146 -6.80 -32.34 34.49
N ARG A 147 -7.44 -32.11 35.63
CA ARG A 147 -6.96 -32.63 36.90
C ARG A 147 -6.90 -34.14 36.71
N GLU A 148 -5.70 -34.68 36.70
CA GLU A 148 -5.50 -36.10 36.98
C GLU A 148 -5.93 -36.26 38.45
N GLU A 149 -7.13 -36.80 38.66
CA GLU A 149 -7.55 -37.25 39.98
C GLU A 149 -6.79 -38.54 40.33
N PRO A 150 -6.38 -38.69 41.61
CA PRO A 150 -5.39 -39.66 42.07
C PRO A 150 -5.85 -41.12 42.01
#